data_AF-A0A2I9DJ19-F1
#
_entry.id   AF-A0A2I9DJ19-F1
#
_cell.length_a   1.000
_cell.length_b   1.000
_cell.length_c   1.000
_cell.angle_alpha   90.00
_cell.angle_beta   90.00
_cell.angle_gamma   90.00
#
_symmetry.space_group_name_H-M   'P 1'
#
loop_
_entity.id
_entity.type
_entity.pdbx_description
1 polymer ?
#
loop_
_entity_poly.entity_id
_entity_poly.type
_entity_poly.pdbx_seq_one_letter_code
_entity_poly.pdbx_strand_id
1 'polypeptide(L)' 'MELLIFQTDIKSKDKVKSIEPILNSHSNILKWTIDLEDIDNVLRIEATKNLMEEEVIDLLKVLGFSIQTLPD' A
#
# COMPACT_ATOMS: atom_id res chain seq x y z
N MET A 1 9.39 -3.06 -13.60
CA MET A 1 8.73 -2.21 -12.60
C MET A 1 7.25 -2.42 -12.82
N GLU A 2 6.53 -2.69 -11.75
CA GLU A 2 5.07 -2.80 -11.75
C GLU A 2 4.52 -1.74 -10.84
N LEU A 3 3.43 -1.11 -11.30
CA LEU A 3 2.69 -0.15 -10.52
C LEU A 3 1.46 -0.88 -9.99
N LEU A 4 1.37 -0.99 -8.68
CA LEU A 4 0.27 -1.62 -7.98
C LEU A 4 -0.55 -0.52 -7.29
N ILE A 5 -1.86 -0.54 -7.50
CA ILE A 5 -2.78 0.45 -6.94
C ILE A 5 -3.75 -0.28 -6.02
N PHE A 6 -3.82 0.19 -4.80
CA PHE A 6 -4.66 -0.40 -3.76
C PHE A 6 -5.57 0.66 -3.17
N GLN A 7 -6.81 0.28 -2.90
CA GLN A 7 -7.69 1.06 -2.04
C GLN A 7 -7.45 0.63 -0.60
N THR A 8 -7.31 1.59 0.31
CA THR A 8 -7.15 1.31 1.74
C THR A 8 -8.13 2.14 2.56
N ASP A 9 -8.37 1.80 3.84
CA ASP A 9 -9.11 2.68 4.77
C ASP A 9 -8.17 3.60 5.57
N ILE A 10 -7.00 3.92 5.01
CA ILE A 10 -5.95 4.69 5.70
C ILE A 10 -6.21 6.18 5.53
N LYS A 11 -7.09 6.71 6.38
CA LYS A 11 -7.51 8.12 6.39
C LYS A 11 -6.65 9.04 7.27
N SER A 12 -5.73 8.46 8.03
CA SER A 12 -4.99 9.19 9.07
C SER A 12 -3.49 9.12 8.81
N LYS A 13 -2.82 10.27 8.90
CA LYS A 13 -1.35 10.36 8.81
C LYS A 13 -0.64 9.45 9.81
N ASP A 14 -1.23 9.22 10.98
CA ASP A 14 -0.72 8.28 11.98
C ASP A 14 -0.69 6.83 11.45
N LYS A 15 -1.79 6.40 10.80
CA LYS A 15 -1.86 5.07 10.18
C LYS A 15 -0.88 4.95 9.01
N VAL A 16 -0.73 6.00 8.20
CA VAL A 16 0.29 6.04 7.13
C VAL A 16 1.69 5.84 7.70
N LYS A 17 2.03 6.53 8.78
CA LYS A 17 3.34 6.37 9.44
C LYS A 17 3.56 4.97 10.00
N SER A 18 2.50 4.26 10.38
CA SER A 18 2.61 2.86 10.82
C SER A 18 2.91 1.90 9.67
N ILE A 19 2.39 2.17 8.47
CA ILE A 19 2.60 1.31 7.29
C ILE A 19 3.83 1.69 6.46
N GLU A 20 4.27 2.95 6.55
CA GLU A 20 5.49 3.48 5.92
C GLU A 20 6.72 2.60 6.14
N PRO A 21 7.12 2.25 7.38
CA PRO A 21 8.29 1.42 7.61
C PRO A 21 8.10 0.00 7.11
N ILE A 22 6.86 -0.50 7.04
CA ILE A 22 6.54 -1.85 6.55
C ILE A 22 6.77 -1.90 5.05
N LEU A 23 6.18 -0.96 4.30
CA LEU A 23 6.37 -0.85 2.86
C LEU A 23 7.83 -0.55 2.50
N ASN A 24 8.52 0.29 3.29
CA ASN A 24 9.93 0.62 3.06
C ASN A 24 10.87 -0.54 3.44
N SER A 25 10.47 -1.40 4.39
CA SER A 25 11.26 -2.59 4.75
C SER A 25 11.22 -3.67 3.66
N HIS A 26 10.27 -3.62 2.72
CA HIS A 26 10.23 -4.53 1.59
C HIS A 26 11.24 -4.11 0.52
N SER A 27 12.29 -4.91 0.34
CA SER A 27 13.31 -4.69 -0.70
C SER A 27 12.75 -4.67 -2.14
N ASN A 28 11.54 -5.17 -2.34
CA ASN A 28 10.89 -5.24 -3.65
C ASN A 28 10.09 -3.95 -3.96
N ILE A 29 9.79 -3.13 -2.95
CA ILE A 29 9.11 -1.84 -3.10
C ILE A 29 10.16 -0.79 -3.40
N LEU A 30 10.05 -0.16 -4.57
CA LEU A 30 10.96 0.90 -5.00
C LEU A 30 10.45 2.25 -4.48
N LYS A 31 9.14 2.47 -4.55
CA LYS A 31 8.49 3.70 -4.12
C LYS A 31 7.04 3.42 -3.79
N TRP A 32 6.46 4.20 -2.90
CA TRP A 32 5.03 4.16 -2.67
C TRP A 32 4.54 5.55 -2.27
N THR A 33 3.25 5.81 -2.50
CA THR A 33 2.59 7.10 -2.25
C THR A 33 1.17 6.82 -1.79
N ILE A 34 0.66 7.57 -0.82
CA ILE A 34 -0.73 7.47 -0.38
C ILE A 34 -1.41 8.81 -0.61
N ASP A 35 -2.48 8.77 -1.38
CA ASP A 35 -3.34 9.92 -1.64
C ASP A 35 -4.31 10.07 -0.45
N LEU A 36 -3.89 10.84 0.54
CA LEU A 36 -4.75 11.25 1.68
C LEU A 36 -5.67 12.42 1.35
N GLU A 37 -5.47 13.05 0.18
CA GLU A 37 -6.28 14.18 -0.31
C GLU A 37 -7.56 13.68 -1.00
N ASP A 38 -7.54 12.46 -1.54
CA ASP A 38 -8.71 11.78 -2.06
C ASP A 38 -9.45 11.03 -0.95
N ILE A 39 -10.79 11.10 -0.99
CA ILE A 39 -11.69 10.40 -0.06
C ILE A 39 -11.44 8.88 -0.06
N ASP A 40 -10.91 8.37 -1.19
CA ASP A 40 -10.68 6.95 -1.47
C ASP A 40 -9.40 6.36 -0.85
N ASN A 41 -8.50 7.17 -0.26
CA ASN A 41 -7.26 6.72 0.40
C ASN A 41 -6.48 5.68 -0.43
N VAL A 42 -6.13 6.08 -1.63
CA VAL A 42 -5.48 5.22 -2.61
C VAL A 42 -4.00 5.12 -2.30
N LEU A 43 -3.50 3.89 -2.16
CA LEU A 43 -2.11 3.55 -1.99
C LEU A 43 -1.53 3.10 -3.33
N ARG A 44 -0.60 3.87 -3.87
CA ARG A 44 0.17 3.53 -5.08
C ARG A 44 1.53 3.00 -4.68
N ILE A 45 1.91 1.85 -5.21
CA ILE A 45 3.20 1.21 -4.95
C ILE A 45 3.88 0.93 -6.28
N GLU A 46 5.06 1.50 -6.47
CA GLU A 46 5.98 1.13 -7.54
C GLU A 46 6.95 0.08 -7.00
N ALA A 47 6.88 -1.11 -7.56
CA ALA A 47 7.67 -2.25 -7.14
C ALA A 47 8.38 -2.94 -8.29
N THR A 48 9.28 -3.84 -7.94
CA THR A 48 9.86 -4.80 -8.89
C THR A 48 8.84 -5.90 -9.22
N LYS A 49 9.03 -6.63 -10.33
CA LYS A 49 8.17 -7.75 -10.76
C LYS A 49 8.11 -8.93 -9.76
N ASN A 50 8.85 -8.83 -8.67
CA ASN A 50 8.91 -9.83 -7.61
C ASN A 50 7.97 -9.51 -6.44
N LEU A 51 7.32 -8.33 -6.43
CA LEU A 51 6.31 -8.02 -5.42
C LEU A 51 4.94 -8.48 -5.92
N MET A 52 4.27 -9.32 -5.14
CA MET A 52 2.89 -9.70 -5.41
C MET A 52 1.95 -8.78 -4.65
N GLU A 53 0.81 -8.46 -5.27
CA GLU A 53 -0.24 -7.66 -4.66
C GLU A 53 -0.79 -8.30 -3.38
N GLU A 54 -0.92 -9.62 -3.37
CA GLU A 54 -1.40 -10.39 -2.23
C GLU A 54 -0.51 -10.23 -0.99
N GLU A 55 0.81 -10.11 -1.16
CA GLU A 55 1.75 -9.88 -0.05
C GLU A 55 1.48 -8.54 0.64
N VAL A 56 1.25 -7.49 -0.16
CA VAL A 56 0.91 -6.16 0.34
C VAL A 56 -0.46 -6.20 1.03
N ILE A 57 -1.42 -6.90 0.44
CA ILE A 57 -2.76 -7.07 1.01
C ILE A 57 -2.69 -7.76 2.38
N ASP A 58 -1.94 -8.85 2.49
CA ASP A 58 -1.83 -9.63 3.71
C ASP A 58 -1.16 -8.82 4.84
N LEU A 59 -0.07 -8.10 4.53
CA LEU A 59 0.60 -7.20 5.48
C LEU A 59 -0.36 -6.21 6.13
N LEU A 60 -1.17 -5.56 5.31
CA LEU A 60 -2.11 -4.55 5.76
C LEU A 60 -3.31 -5.16 6.49
N LYS A 61 -3.77 -6.35 6.08
CA LYS A 61 -4.76 -7.13 6.82
C LYS A 61 -4.26 -7.57 8.19
N VAL A 62 -3.00 -7.98 8.34
CA VAL A 62 -2.38 -8.36 9.62
C VAL A 62 -2.38 -7.19 10.61
N LEU A 63 -2.26 -5.95 10.12
CA LEU A 63 -2.37 -4.74 10.93
C LEU A 63 -3.81 -4.37 11.30
N GLY A 64 -4.80 -5.07 10.77
CA GLY A 64 -6.22 -4.78 10.95
C GLY A 64 -6.76 -3.70 10.02
N PHE A 65 -6.07 -3.40 8.91
CA PHE A 65 -6.55 -2.48 7.89
C PHE A 65 -7.26 -3.21 6.74
N SER A 66 -8.29 -2.57 6.20
CA SER A 66 -8.91 -2.99 4.95
C SER A 66 -8.07 -2.48 3.78
N ILE A 67 -7.63 -3.40 2.94
CA ILE A 67 -6.95 -3.13 1.69
C ILE A 67 -7.54 -4.03 0.60
N GLN A 68 -7.72 -3.46 -0.59
CA GLN A 68 -8.18 -4.17 -1.77
C GLN A 68 -7.38 -3.70 -2.99
N THR A 69 -7.03 -4.64 -3.87
CA THR A 69 -6.49 -4.29 -5.19
C THR A 69 -7.58 -3.59 -6.00
N LEU A 70 -7.21 -2.53 -6.70
CA LEU A 70 -8.04 -1.88 -7.70
C LEU A 70 -7.58 -2.40 -9.07
N PRO A 71 -8.21 -3.43 -9.64
CA PRO A 71 -8.05 -3.74 -11.05
C PRO A 71 -8.69 -2.61 -11.87
N ASP A 72 -7.98 -2.12 -12.88
CA ASP A 72 -8.47 -1.15 -13.87
C ASP A 72 -9.68 -1.70 -14.65
#